data_AF-A0A381KNG2-F1
#
_entry.id   AF-A0A381KNG2-F1
#
_cell.length_a   1.000
_cell.length_b   1.000
_cell.length_c   1.000
_cell.angle_alpha   90.00
_cell.angle_beta   90.00
_cell.angle_gamma   90.00
#
_symmetry.space_group_name_H-M   'P 1'
#
loop_
_entity.id
_entity.type
_entity.pdbx_description
1 polymer ?
#
loop_
_entity_poly.entity_id
_entity_poly.type
_entity_poly.pdbx_seq_one_letter_code
_entity_poly.pdbx_strand_id
1 'polypeptide(L)'
;MNLKTSIDVLTELQQSQTDAIKVYVDQANEICTKYWSDWTVRNKKEIRSSHGETQKWKVLGSYAPKIAIIGSGNKHTVEWNNYSPTAKNRPTLHMSARVKPLKNGDYGVSCFPKHAEWEWEMISEAEEKLKPLRETMELLHKQSIEVGRLIRKTHKA
;
A
#
# COMPACT_ATOMS: atom_id res chain seq x y z
N MET A 1 27.54 2.81 35.67
CA MET A 1 26.88 2.97 34.36
C MET A 1 27.63 2.10 33.37
N ASN A 2 26.95 1.15 32.71
CA ASN A 2 27.57 0.32 31.69
C ASN A 2 27.50 1.10 30.37
N LEU A 3 28.65 1.48 29.81
CA LEU A 3 28.71 2.22 28.54
C LEU A 3 28.32 1.25 27.43
N LYS A 4 27.24 1.57 26.69
CA LYS A 4 26.84 0.79 25.52
C LYS A 4 27.95 0.82 24.48
N THR A 5 28.27 -0.33 23.90
CA THR A 5 29.20 -0.38 22.78
C THR A 5 28.55 0.26 21.54
N SER A 6 29.36 0.64 20.55
CA SER A 6 28.82 1.18 19.29
C SER A 6 27.91 0.18 18.57
N ILE A 7 28.14 -1.13 18.74
CA ILE A 7 27.30 -2.19 18.16
C ILE A 7 25.93 -2.24 18.86
N ASP A 8 25.90 -2.12 20.18
CA ASP A 8 24.64 -2.14 20.95
C ASP A 8 23.73 -0.98 20.53
N VAL A 9 24.31 0.23 20.40
CA VAL A 9 23.58 1.43 19.95
C VAL A 9 23.00 1.25 18.54
N LEU A 10 23.79 0.71 17.60
CA LEU A 10 23.33 0.49 16.23
C LEU A 10 22.24 -0.59 16.16
N THR A 11 22.36 -1.65 16.97
CA THR A 11 21.37 -2.74 17.01
C THR A 11 20.04 -2.25 17.58
N GLU A 12 20.07 -1.48 18.67
CA GLU A 12 18.87 -0.85 19.24
C GLU A 12 18.20 0.11 18.26
N LEU A 13 18.99 0.91 17.52
CA LEU A 13 18.47 1.79 16.49
C LEU A 13 17.78 1.00 15.36
N GLN A 14 18.38 -0.10 14.89
CA GLN A 14 17.80 -0.94 13.84
C GLN A 14 16.48 -1.58 14.30
N GLN A 15 16.43 -2.03 15.56
CA GLN A 15 15.23 -2.60 16.17
C GLN A 15 14.13 -1.54 16.27
N SER A 16 14.46 -0.34 16.78
CA SER A 16 13.52 0.78 16.88
C SER A 16 12.93 1.17 15.51
N GLN A 17 13.74 1.20 14.45
CA GLN A 17 13.27 1.46 13.09
C GLN A 17 12.32 0.36 12.60
N THR A 18 12.62 -0.90 12.91
CA THR A 18 11.78 -2.05 12.53
C THR A 18 10.42 -1.97 13.23
N ASP A 19 10.40 -1.62 14.51
CA ASP A 19 9.15 -1.48 15.27
C ASP A 19 8.35 -0.25 14.83
N ALA A 20 9.02 0.85 14.50
CA ALA A 20 8.36 2.00 13.88
C ALA A 20 7.69 1.64 12.55
N ILE A 21 8.37 0.87 11.68
CA ILE A 21 7.78 0.39 10.42
C ILE A 21 6.50 -0.42 10.69
N LYS A 22 6.48 -1.31 11.69
CA LYS A 22 5.27 -2.08 12.03
C LYS A 22 4.10 -1.17 12.41
N VAL A 23 4.34 -0.14 13.23
CA VAL A 23 3.31 0.83 13.62
C VAL A 23 2.72 1.52 12.38
N TYR A 24 3.55 1.95 11.43
CA TYR A 24 3.05 2.58 10.19
C TYR A 24 2.34 1.59 9.25
N VAL A 25 2.76 0.33 9.24
CA VAL A 25 2.07 -0.75 8.52
C VAL A 25 0.68 -0.97 9.10
N ASP A 26 0.55 -1.02 10.42
CA ASP A 26 -0.75 -1.20 11.10
C ASP A 26 -1.69 -0.02 10.82
N GLN A 27 -1.19 1.21 10.90
CA GLN A 27 -1.95 2.41 10.53
C GLN A 27 -2.41 2.39 9.07
N ALA A 28 -1.51 2.03 8.15
CA ALA A 28 -1.84 1.91 6.74
C ALA A 28 -2.87 0.80 6.49
N ASN A 29 -2.77 -0.31 7.22
CA ASN A 29 -3.68 -1.45 7.12
C ASN A 29 -5.08 -1.09 7.64
N GLU A 30 -5.19 -0.29 8.70
CA GLU A 30 -6.46 0.24 9.19
C GLU A 30 -7.15 1.09 8.11
N ILE A 31 -6.40 1.99 7.45
CA ILE A 31 -6.92 2.80 6.34
C ILE A 31 -7.37 1.90 5.18
N CYS A 32 -6.55 0.90 4.79
CA CYS A 32 -6.92 -0.04 3.74
C CYS A 32 -8.19 -0.82 4.10
N THR A 33 -8.29 -1.32 5.33
CA THR A 33 -9.44 -2.09 5.81
C THR A 33 -10.71 -1.26 5.80
N LYS A 34 -10.63 -0.01 6.29
CA LYS A 34 -11.75 0.93 6.24
C LYS A 34 -12.18 1.20 4.80
N TYR A 35 -11.22 1.50 3.93
CA TYR A 35 -11.49 1.69 2.50
C TYR A 35 -12.21 0.49 1.90
N TRP A 36 -11.73 -0.73 2.15
CA TRP A 36 -12.35 -1.97 1.66
C TRP A 36 -13.81 -2.12 2.12
N SER A 37 -14.08 -1.81 3.38
CA SER A 37 -15.44 -1.85 3.94
C SER A 37 -16.36 -0.86 3.21
N ASP A 38 -15.96 0.40 3.14
CA ASP A 38 -16.74 1.49 2.54
C ASP A 38 -16.95 1.25 1.04
N TRP A 39 -15.90 0.84 0.33
CA TRP A 39 -15.92 0.52 -1.09
C TRP A 39 -16.86 -0.65 -1.39
N THR A 40 -16.85 -1.68 -0.55
CA THR A 40 -17.76 -2.84 -0.69
C THR A 40 -19.21 -2.43 -0.49
N VAL A 41 -19.51 -1.61 0.52
CA VAL A 41 -20.85 -1.09 0.77
C VAL A 41 -21.31 -0.23 -0.42
N ARG A 42 -20.44 0.64 -0.93
CA ARG A 42 -20.76 1.52 -2.05
C ARG A 42 -21.01 0.73 -3.33
N ASN A 43 -20.16 -0.25 -3.64
CA ASN A 43 -20.36 -1.16 -4.78
C ASN A 43 -21.69 -1.91 -4.69
N LYS A 44 -22.05 -2.44 -3.51
CA LYS A 44 -23.36 -3.09 -3.30
C LYS A 44 -24.53 -2.14 -3.55
N LYS A 45 -24.41 -0.86 -3.15
CA LYS A 45 -25.42 0.17 -3.41
C LYS A 45 -25.56 0.42 -4.92
N GLU A 46 -24.46 0.58 -5.65
CA GLU A 46 -24.49 0.77 -7.11
C GLU A 46 -25.14 -0.41 -7.83
N ILE A 47 -24.83 -1.65 -7.42
CA ILE A 47 -25.46 -2.86 -7.97
C ILE A 47 -26.97 -2.83 -7.75
N ARG A 48 -27.44 -2.57 -6.52
CA ARG A 48 -28.88 -2.52 -6.19
C ARG A 48 -29.61 -1.43 -6.97
N SER A 49 -29.01 -0.25 -7.08
CA SER A 49 -29.58 0.89 -7.81
C SER A 49 -29.61 0.69 -9.33
N SER A 50 -28.96 -0.36 -9.86
CA SER A 50 -28.93 -0.68 -11.29
C SER A 50 -29.94 -1.75 -11.74
N HIS A 51 -30.73 -2.31 -10.82
CA HIS A 51 -31.76 -3.29 -11.16
C HIS A 51 -32.95 -2.62 -11.86
N GLY A 52 -33.01 -2.68 -13.20
CA GLY A 52 -34.16 -2.26 -14.01
C GLY A 52 -33.83 -1.48 -15.29
N GLU A 53 -32.66 -0.84 -15.37
CA GLU A 53 -32.19 -0.19 -16.59
C GLU A 53 -31.28 -1.13 -17.37
N THR A 54 -31.43 -1.17 -18.70
CA THR A 54 -30.53 -1.90 -19.60
C THR A 54 -29.10 -1.53 -19.24
N GLN A 55 -28.31 -2.50 -18.76
CA GLN A 55 -26.97 -2.36 -18.20
C GLN A 55 -26.02 -1.55 -19.08
N LYS A 56 -26.15 -0.22 -19.10
CA LYS A 56 -25.08 0.67 -19.53
C LYS A 56 -24.09 0.70 -18.38
N TRP A 57 -23.30 -0.37 -18.25
CA TRP A 57 -21.98 -0.40 -17.64
C TRP A 57 -21.72 0.71 -16.61
N LYS A 58 -22.56 0.81 -15.57
CA LYS A 58 -22.22 1.65 -14.43
C LYS A 58 -20.93 1.04 -13.91
N VAL A 59 -19.85 1.78 -14.10
CA VAL A 59 -18.52 1.35 -13.74
C VAL A 59 -18.57 1.07 -12.25
N LEU A 60 -18.55 -0.20 -11.88
CA LEU A 60 -18.37 -0.58 -10.49
C LEU A 60 -16.96 -0.16 -10.09
N GLY A 61 -16.79 0.15 -8.81
CA GLY A 61 -15.47 0.34 -8.26
C GLY A 61 -14.66 -0.92 -8.48
N SER A 62 -13.42 -0.74 -8.91
CA SER A 62 -12.47 -1.81 -9.20
C SER A 62 -11.12 -1.62 -8.52
N TYR A 63 -10.84 -0.47 -7.93
CA TYR A 63 -9.55 -0.15 -7.36
C TYR A 63 -9.59 -0.13 -5.84
N ALA A 64 -8.62 -0.81 -5.22
CA ALA A 64 -8.46 -0.80 -3.77
C ALA A 64 -6.99 -0.86 -3.36
N PRO A 65 -6.61 -0.22 -2.25
CA PRO A 65 -5.26 -0.27 -1.73
C PRO A 65 -5.03 -1.55 -0.90
N LYS A 66 -3.77 -1.94 -0.77
CA LYS A 66 -3.33 -3.03 0.11
C LYS A 66 -1.91 -2.82 0.59
N ILE A 67 -1.57 -3.45 1.71
CA ILE A 67 -0.18 -3.62 2.12
C ILE A 67 0.51 -4.63 1.19
N ALA A 68 1.72 -4.28 0.75
CA ALA A 68 2.57 -5.12 -0.06
C ALA A 68 3.97 -5.22 0.56
N ILE A 69 4.58 -6.38 0.39
CA ILE A 69 5.99 -6.63 0.74
C ILE A 69 6.76 -6.78 -0.57
N ILE A 70 7.76 -5.93 -0.80
CA ILE A 70 8.51 -5.89 -2.05
C ILE A 70 9.95 -6.34 -1.85
N GLY A 71 10.40 -7.23 -2.73
CA GLY A 71 11.78 -7.66 -2.86
C GLY A 71 12.27 -8.54 -1.70
N SER A 72 13.52 -8.96 -1.77
CA SER A 72 14.16 -9.83 -0.77
C SER A 72 14.42 -9.12 0.58
N GLY A 73 14.35 -7.79 0.61
CA GLY A 73 14.54 -6.99 1.81
C GLY A 73 13.30 -6.86 2.70
N ASN A 74 12.20 -7.55 2.39
CA ASN A 74 10.92 -7.44 3.11
C ASN A 74 10.44 -5.99 3.30
N LYS A 75 10.56 -5.18 2.24
CA LYS A 75 10.14 -3.77 2.28
C LYS A 75 8.62 -3.67 2.29
N HIS A 76 8.07 -3.13 3.37
CA HIS A 76 6.62 -2.87 3.46
C HIS A 76 6.25 -1.58 2.74
N THR A 77 5.14 -1.60 2.01
CA THR A 77 4.60 -0.42 1.34
C THR A 77 3.10 -0.57 1.10
N VAL A 78 2.47 0.48 0.58
CA VAL A 78 1.07 0.49 0.16
C VAL A 78 1.01 0.56 -1.37
N GLU A 79 0.30 -0.39 -1.97
CA GLU A 79 0.05 -0.44 -3.41
C GLU A 79 -1.45 -0.37 -3.71
N TRP A 80 -1.79 0.25 -4.84
CA TRP A 80 -3.13 0.17 -5.41
C TRP A 80 -3.23 -0.99 -6.38
N ASN A 81 -4.36 -1.69 -6.35
CA ASN A 81 -4.64 -2.84 -7.19
C ASN A 81 -5.99 -2.70 -7.90
N ASN A 82 -6.06 -3.16 -9.14
CA ASN A 82 -7.27 -3.30 -9.93
C ASN A 82 -7.83 -4.73 -9.78
N TYR A 83 -9.07 -4.82 -9.33
CA TYR A 83 -9.87 -6.02 -9.07
C TYR A 83 -11.01 -6.19 -10.08
N SER A 84 -11.04 -5.37 -11.15
CA SER A 84 -11.96 -5.57 -12.28
C SER A 84 -11.88 -7.00 -12.81
N PRO A 85 -13.00 -7.63 -13.17
CA PRO A 85 -12.98 -8.90 -13.88
C PRO A 85 -12.18 -8.77 -15.17
N THR A 86 -11.09 -9.53 -15.30
CA THR A 86 -10.37 -9.65 -16.57
C THR A 86 -11.18 -10.54 -17.51
N ALA A 87 -11.76 -9.97 -18.56
CA ALA A 87 -12.50 -10.74 -19.55
C ALA A 87 -11.59 -11.68 -20.36
N LYS A 88 -12.07 -12.92 -20.54
CA LYS A 88 -11.66 -14.02 -21.45
C LYS A 88 -10.62 -15.03 -20.94
N ASN A 89 -11.12 -16.19 -20.52
CA ASN A 89 -10.54 -17.54 -20.66
C ASN A 89 -9.11 -17.81 -20.16
N ARG A 90 -8.53 -16.93 -19.34
CA ARG A 90 -7.27 -17.22 -18.66
C ARG A 90 -7.53 -17.28 -17.17
N PRO A 91 -7.32 -18.43 -16.51
CA PRO A 91 -7.20 -18.48 -15.06
C PRO A 91 -6.07 -17.52 -14.67
N THR A 92 -6.42 -16.35 -14.15
CA THR A 92 -5.43 -15.42 -13.63
C THR A 92 -4.92 -15.97 -12.31
N LEU A 93 -3.65 -16.35 -12.26
CA LEU A 93 -2.96 -16.73 -11.01
C LEU A 93 -3.07 -15.66 -9.93
N HIS A 94 -3.26 -14.40 -10.33
CA HIS A 94 -3.37 -13.26 -9.44
C HIS A 94 -4.79 -12.69 -9.47
N MET A 95 -5.43 -12.62 -8.30
CA MET A 95 -6.80 -12.09 -8.10
C MET A 95 -6.92 -10.56 -8.33
N SER A 96 -5.82 -9.89 -8.71
CA SER A 96 -5.79 -8.45 -9.01
C SER A 96 -4.53 -8.07 -9.79
N ALA A 97 -4.59 -6.94 -10.49
CA ALA A 97 -3.46 -6.35 -11.20
C ALA A 97 -2.93 -5.12 -10.44
N ARG A 98 -1.62 -5.05 -10.19
CA ARG A 98 -1.00 -3.88 -9.54
C ARG A 98 -1.14 -2.63 -10.43
N VAL A 99 -1.63 -1.55 -9.86
CA VAL A 99 -1.65 -0.22 -10.48
C VAL A 99 -0.24 0.36 -10.43
N LYS A 100 0.24 0.87 -11.57
CA LYS A 100 1.55 1.51 -11.63
C LYS A 100 1.43 2.96 -11.13
N PRO A 101 2.23 3.36 -10.13
CA PRO A 101 2.31 4.76 -9.75
C PRO A 101 2.98 5.58 -10.87
N LEU A 102 2.86 6.91 -10.75
CA LEU A 102 3.60 7.87 -11.55
C LEU A 102 5.12 7.72 -11.33
N LYS A 103 5.91 8.38 -12.18
CA LYS A 103 7.39 8.32 -12.10
C LYS A 103 7.95 8.77 -10.74
N ASN A 104 7.25 9.68 -10.06
CA ASN A 104 7.63 10.17 -8.73
C ASN A 104 7.17 9.25 -7.58
N GLY A 105 6.45 8.16 -7.87
CA GLY A 105 5.92 7.22 -6.88
C GLY A 105 4.50 7.55 -6.39
N ASP A 106 3.91 8.65 -6.84
CA ASP A 106 2.55 9.05 -6.46
C ASP A 106 1.48 8.34 -7.29
N TYR A 107 0.27 8.23 -6.74
CA TYR A 107 -0.90 7.81 -7.49
C TYR A 107 -1.76 9.03 -7.81
N GLY A 108 -1.97 9.29 -9.10
CA GLY A 108 -2.86 10.34 -9.60
C GLY A 108 -4.03 9.76 -10.38
N VAL A 109 -4.97 10.61 -10.80
CA VAL A 109 -6.17 10.21 -11.54
C VAL A 109 -5.85 9.36 -12.79
N SER A 110 -4.75 9.68 -13.47
CA SER A 110 -4.28 8.95 -14.65
C SER A 110 -3.83 7.51 -14.37
N CYS A 111 -3.51 7.16 -13.12
CA CYS A 111 -3.15 5.80 -12.72
C CYS A 111 -4.35 4.86 -12.73
N PHE A 112 -5.58 5.39 -12.66
CA PHE A 112 -6.80 4.62 -12.49
C PHE A 112 -7.70 4.76 -13.72
N PRO A 113 -7.37 4.16 -14.87
CA PRO A 113 -8.21 4.29 -16.05
C PRO A 113 -9.59 3.67 -15.79
N LYS A 114 -10.65 4.31 -16.29
CA LYS A 114 -12.04 3.82 -16.18
C LYS A 114 -12.48 3.60 -14.72
N HIS A 115 -12.06 4.46 -13.78
CA HIS A 115 -12.69 4.54 -12.47
C HIS A 115 -14.08 5.18 -12.59
N ALA A 116 -14.95 4.91 -11.61
CA ALA A 116 -16.17 5.68 -11.43
C ALA A 116 -15.86 7.01 -10.72
N GLU A 117 -16.66 8.05 -10.94
CA GLU A 117 -16.45 9.36 -10.27
C GLU A 117 -16.41 9.22 -8.74
N TRP A 118 -17.38 8.51 -8.16
CA TRP A 118 -17.42 8.22 -6.72
C TRP A 118 -16.21 7.41 -6.24
N GLU A 119 -15.64 6.56 -7.11
CA GLU A 119 -14.48 5.76 -6.77
C GLU A 119 -13.23 6.64 -6.72
N TRP A 120 -13.10 7.61 -7.62
CA TRP A 120 -12.00 8.55 -7.56
C TRP A 120 -12.03 9.41 -6.30
N GLU A 121 -13.20 9.87 -5.87
CA GLU A 121 -13.36 10.59 -4.59
C GLU A 121 -12.77 9.76 -3.44
N MET A 122 -13.19 8.50 -3.31
CA MET A 122 -12.68 7.60 -2.28
C MET A 122 -11.17 7.33 -2.42
N ILE A 123 -10.68 7.14 -3.64
CA ILE A 123 -9.25 6.92 -3.91
C ILE A 123 -8.45 8.14 -3.45
N SER A 124 -8.90 9.34 -3.82
CA SER A 124 -8.19 10.58 -3.50
C SER A 124 -8.11 10.82 -1.99
N GLU A 125 -9.23 10.65 -1.27
CA GLU A 125 -9.28 10.78 0.19
C GLU A 125 -8.40 9.75 0.91
N ALA A 126 -8.34 8.53 0.38
CA ALA A 126 -7.48 7.48 0.94
C ALA A 126 -6.00 7.74 0.64
N GLU A 127 -5.68 8.17 -0.59
CA GLU A 127 -4.31 8.44 -1.02
C GLU A 127 -3.68 9.60 -0.25
N GLU A 128 -4.44 10.64 0.11
CA GLU A 128 -3.97 11.72 0.98
C GLU A 128 -3.44 11.20 2.34
N LYS A 129 -4.03 10.12 2.86
CA LYS A 129 -3.63 9.49 4.13
C LYS A 129 -2.54 8.44 3.93
N LEU A 130 -2.59 7.70 2.82
CA LEU A 130 -1.66 6.60 2.54
C LEU A 130 -0.31 7.09 2.03
N LYS A 131 -0.27 8.21 1.28
CA LYS A 131 0.97 8.79 0.76
C LYS A 131 2.02 9.08 1.84
N PRO A 132 1.73 9.86 2.91
CA PRO A 132 2.73 10.16 3.93
C PRO A 132 3.22 8.90 4.66
N LEU A 133 2.35 7.90 4.86
CA LEU A 133 2.73 6.61 5.43
C LEU A 133 3.68 5.85 4.51
N ARG A 134 3.39 5.83 3.19
CA ARG A 134 4.24 5.21 2.17
C ARG A 134 5.64 5.82 2.14
N GLU A 135 5.72 7.14 2.16
CA GLU A 135 6.99 7.88 2.18
C GLU A 135 7.78 7.62 3.47
N THR A 136 7.09 7.63 4.62
CA THR A 136 7.72 7.39 5.93
C THR A 136 8.29 5.97 6.02
N MET A 137 7.53 4.96 5.60
CA MET A 137 8.00 3.57 5.55
C MET A 137 9.21 3.39 4.62
N GLU A 138 9.23 4.06 3.46
CA GLU A 138 10.38 4.02 2.55
C GLU A 138 11.63 4.63 3.19
N LEU A 139 11.50 5.77 3.89
CA LEU A 139 12.60 6.42 4.59
C LEU A 139 13.17 5.55 5.70
N LEU A 140 12.31 5.00 6.56
CA LEU A 140 12.71 4.12 7.65
C LEU A 140 13.38 2.84 7.12
N HIS A 141 12.86 2.27 6.04
CA HIS A 141 13.45 1.09 5.42
C HIS A 141 14.86 1.38 4.88
N LYS A 142 15.05 2.51 4.18
CA LYS A 142 16.38 2.94 3.70
C LYS A 142 17.36 3.11 4.86
N GLN A 143 16.95 3.77 5.93
CA GLN A 143 17.78 3.95 7.12
C GLN A 143 18.15 2.61 7.77
N SER A 144 17.19 1.68 7.90
CA SER A 144 17.42 0.34 8.46
C SER A 144 18.43 -0.47 7.66
N ILE A 145 18.40 -0.36 6.33
CA ILE A 145 19.41 -0.99 5.46
C ILE A 145 20.81 -0.43 5.76
N GLU A 146 20.97 0.89 5.86
CA GLU A 146 22.27 1.50 6.13
C GLU A 146 22.80 1.16 7.52
N VAL A 147 21.94 1.18 8.55
CA VAL A 147 22.31 0.75 9.90
C VAL A 147 22.75 -0.72 9.89
N GLY A 148 22.01 -1.59 9.21
CA GLY A 148 22.40 -2.99 9.07
C GLY A 148 23.72 -3.20 8.33
N ARG A 149 24.08 -2.32 7.38
CA ARG A 149 25.41 -2.32 6.74
C ARG A 149 26.51 -1.89 7.70
N LEU A 150 26.26 -0.87 8.53
CA LEU A 150 27.21 -0.42 9.55
C LEU A 150 27.49 -1.50 10.59
N ILE A 151 26.45 -2.17 11.11
CA ILE A 151 26.59 -3.29 12.06
C ILE A 151 27.50 -4.38 11.48
N ARG A 152 27.26 -4.80 10.23
CA ARG A 152 28.09 -5.81 9.55
C ARG A 152 29.54 -5.37 9.36
N LYS A 153 29.79 -4.08 9.18
CA LYS A 153 31.15 -3.53 9.07
C LYS A 153 31.85 -3.54 10.44
N THR A 154 31.15 -3.14 11.50
CA THR A 154 31.70 -3.11 12.86
C THR A 154 32.01 -4.50 13.39
N HIS A 155 31.24 -5.54 13.02
CA HIS A 155 31.56 -6.93 13.37
C HIS A 155 32.75 -7.53 12.61
N LYS A 156 33.17 -6.93 11.50
CA LYS A 156 34.32 -7.39 10.69
C LYS A 156 35.62 -6.67 11.06
N ALA A 157 35.54 -5.60 11.84
CA ALA A 157 36.68 -4.83 12.35
C ALA A 157 37.12 -5.39 13.70
#